data_AF-A0A967WDV8-F1
#
_entry.id   AF-A0A967WDV8-F1
#
_cell.length_a   1.000
_cell.length_b   1.000
_cell.length_c   1.000
_cell.angle_alpha   90.00
_cell.angle_beta   90.00
_cell.angle_gamma   90.00
#
_symmetry.space_group_name_H-M   'P 1'
#
loop_
_entity.id
_entity.type
_entity.pdbx_description
1 polymer ?
#
loop_
_entity_poly.entity_id
_entity_poly.type
_entity_poly.pdbx_seq_one_letter_code
_entity_poly.pdbx_strand_id
1 'polypeptide(L)'
;MDKPKPRFTTFQRRKGHYDWLHPDETQVCYRFLWAPGEEPDIKSSFVLQEEEDPEARPYHFTALELAHNLVDIYEENYLFTSYLEQVRSLVEYLESREAAEELARLEYAVERASYELLHWMRELRLSIEALEHYRAREE
;
A
#
# COMPACT_ATOMS: atom_id res chain seq x y z
N MET A 1 20.75 -2.32 11.42
CA MET A 1 19.71 -3.02 10.65
C MET A 1 18.90 -1.95 9.97
N ASP A 2 18.75 -2.03 8.65
CA ASP A 2 17.94 -1.07 7.91
C ASP A 2 16.47 -1.42 8.02
N LYS A 3 15.58 -0.43 7.86
CA LYS A 3 14.14 -0.67 7.82
C LYS A 3 13.84 -1.58 6.62
N PRO A 4 13.16 -2.73 6.81
CA PRO A 4 12.86 -3.62 5.70
C PRO A 4 11.97 -2.92 4.67
N LYS A 5 12.11 -3.32 3.41
CA LYS A 5 11.32 -2.81 2.29
C LYS A 5 10.36 -3.90 1.81
N PRO A 6 9.12 -3.56 1.43
CA PRO A 6 8.18 -4.52 0.86
C PRO A 6 8.76 -5.20 -0.38
N ARG A 7 8.52 -6.51 -0.52
CA ARG A 7 8.91 -7.34 -1.68
C ARG A 7 7.69 -7.94 -2.39
N PHE A 8 6.55 -7.32 -2.20
CA PHE A 8 5.24 -7.74 -2.66
C PHE A 8 4.55 -6.52 -3.26
N THR A 9 3.57 -6.74 -4.13
CA THR A 9 2.81 -5.69 -4.78
C THR A 9 1.96 -4.94 -3.75
N THR A 10 2.02 -3.61 -3.80
CA THR A 10 1.24 -2.73 -2.93
C THR A 10 0.60 -1.61 -3.76
N PHE A 11 -0.01 -0.62 -3.10
CA PHE A 11 -0.63 0.51 -3.80
C PHE A 11 -0.45 1.82 -3.03
N GLN A 12 -0.74 2.92 -3.70
CA GLN A 12 -0.84 4.25 -3.13
C GLN A 12 -2.19 4.84 -3.49
N ARG A 13 -2.82 5.49 -2.50
CA ARG A 13 -4.02 6.32 -2.70
C ARG A 13 -3.62 7.78 -2.70
N ARG A 14 -4.08 8.56 -3.68
CA ARG A 14 -3.88 10.01 -3.75
C ARG A 14 -5.18 10.70 -4.15
N LYS A 15 -5.51 11.80 -3.46
CA LYS A 15 -6.57 12.72 -3.88
C LYS A 15 -5.97 13.83 -4.74
N GLY A 16 -6.70 14.26 -5.76
CA GLY A 16 -6.29 15.36 -6.62
C GLY A 16 -7.27 15.62 -7.75
N HIS A 17 -6.88 16.54 -8.64
CA HIS A 17 -7.65 16.89 -9.83
C HIS A 17 -7.04 16.17 -11.02
N TYR A 18 -7.69 15.09 -11.46
CA TYR A 18 -7.24 14.24 -12.56
C TYR A 18 -8.05 14.47 -13.84
N ASP A 19 -9.23 15.06 -13.74
CA ASP A 19 -10.03 15.51 -14.88
C ASP A 19 -9.72 16.96 -15.24
N TRP A 20 -9.24 17.16 -16.47
CA TRP A 20 -8.95 18.48 -17.03
C TRP A 20 -10.21 19.22 -17.50
N LEU A 21 -11.29 18.50 -17.78
CA LEU A 21 -12.57 19.06 -18.19
C LEU A 21 -13.37 19.59 -16.99
N HIS A 22 -13.18 18.97 -15.83
CA HIS A 22 -13.84 19.32 -14.56
C HIS A 22 -12.80 19.54 -13.45
N PRO A 23 -12.00 20.61 -13.52
CA PRO A 23 -10.88 20.84 -12.59
C PRO A 23 -11.32 21.14 -11.16
N ASP A 24 -12.58 21.50 -10.94
CA ASP A 24 -13.14 21.74 -9.61
C ASP A 24 -13.51 20.43 -8.89
N GLU A 25 -13.60 19.32 -9.63
CA GLU A 25 -13.90 18.01 -9.06
C GLU A 25 -12.62 17.38 -8.50
N THR A 26 -12.73 16.84 -7.29
CA THR A 26 -11.66 16.06 -6.67
C THR A 26 -11.93 14.59 -6.93
N GLN A 27 -10.89 13.88 -7.38
CA GLN A 27 -10.94 12.46 -7.64
C GLN A 27 -9.87 11.73 -6.84
N VAL A 28 -10.00 10.41 -6.77
CA VAL A 28 -9.06 9.54 -6.07
C VAL A 28 -8.35 8.67 -7.08
N CYS A 29 -7.02 8.70 -7.04
CA CYS A 29 -6.17 7.83 -7.84
C CYS A 29 -5.57 6.73 -6.97
N TYR A 30 -5.80 5.49 -7.37
CA TYR A 30 -5.10 4.32 -6.86
C TYR A 30 -3.99 3.94 -7.83
N ARG A 31 -2.75 3.94 -7.35
CA ARG A 31 -1.56 3.53 -8.11
C ARG A 31 -0.96 2.27 -7.50
N PHE A 32 -0.96 1.18 -8.26
CA PHE A 32 -0.27 -0.06 -7.94
C PHE A 32 1.24 0.11 -8.07
N LEU A 33 1.96 -0.43 -7.10
CA LEU A 33 3.41 -0.46 -7.01
C LEU A 33 3.83 -1.92 -7.01
N TRP A 34 4.44 -2.35 -8.11
CA TRP A 34 4.86 -3.74 -8.30
C TRP A 34 5.99 -4.12 -7.36
N ALA A 35 6.10 -5.41 -7.07
CA ALA A 35 7.23 -5.95 -6.35
C ALA A 35 8.55 -5.67 -7.12
N PRO A 36 9.69 -5.56 -6.41
CA PRO A 36 10.97 -5.26 -7.06
C PRO A 36 11.34 -6.27 -8.15
N GLY A 37 11.65 -5.75 -9.34
CA GLY A 37 12.01 -6.58 -10.50
C GLY A 37 10.81 -6.99 -11.37
N GLU A 38 9.59 -6.58 -11.02
CA GLU A 38 8.39 -6.79 -11.81
C GLU A 38 8.00 -5.53 -12.58
N GLU A 39 7.80 -5.70 -13.88
CA GLU A 39 7.28 -4.66 -14.78
C GLU A 39 6.25 -5.32 -15.72
N PRO A 40 5.08 -5.74 -15.21
CA PRO A 40 4.03 -6.27 -16.06
C PRO A 40 3.55 -5.20 -17.03
N ASP A 41 3.22 -5.59 -18.26
CA ASP A 41 2.58 -4.73 -19.25
C ASP A 41 1.08 -4.59 -18.94
N ILE A 42 0.79 -4.08 -17.74
CA ILE A 42 -0.54 -3.93 -17.17
C ILE A 42 -0.66 -2.51 -16.64
N LYS A 43 -1.83 -1.90 -16.83
CA LYS A 43 -2.12 -0.58 -16.29
C LYS A 43 -2.03 -0.62 -14.75
N SER A 44 -1.24 0.29 -14.21
CA SER A 44 -0.96 0.37 -12.78
C SER A 44 -1.68 1.51 -12.07
N SER A 45 -2.56 2.25 -12.74
CA SER A 45 -3.27 3.37 -12.09
C SER A 45 -4.70 3.53 -12.58
N PHE A 46 -5.59 3.77 -11.62
CA PHE A 46 -7.04 3.86 -11.80
C PHE A 46 -7.54 5.06 -11.02
N VAL A 47 -8.48 5.79 -11.63
CA VAL A 47 -9.06 7.01 -11.08
C VAL A 47 -10.54 6.76 -10.87
N LEU A 48 -11.03 7.16 -9.71
CA LEU A 48 -12.43 7.09 -9.29
C LEU A 48 -12.91 8.48 -8.88
N GLN A 49 -14.22 8.67 -8.92
CA GLN A 49 -14.82 9.82 -8.24
C GLN A 49 -14.64 9.68 -6.72
N GLU A 50 -14.56 10.81 -6.02
CA GLU A 50 -14.35 10.80 -4.57
C GLU A 50 -15.48 10.09 -3.82
N GLU A 51 -16.72 10.13 -4.33
CA GLU A 51 -17.86 9.44 -3.71
C GLU A 51 -17.80 7.92 -3.80
N GLU A 52 -17.03 7.38 -4.76
CA GLU A 52 -16.90 5.95 -5.04
C GLU A 52 -15.68 5.33 -4.34
N ASP A 53 -14.94 6.15 -3.60
CA ASP A 53 -13.67 5.76 -3.02
C ASP A 53 -13.83 4.77 -1.85
N PRO A 54 -13.28 3.55 -1.93
CA PRO A 54 -13.35 2.57 -0.85
C PRO A 54 -12.46 2.93 0.36
N GLU A 55 -11.74 4.07 0.30
CA GLU A 55 -10.79 4.54 1.31
C GLU A 55 -9.69 3.51 1.67
N ALA A 56 -9.34 2.64 0.72
CA ALA A 56 -8.41 1.56 0.93
C ALA A 56 -7.03 2.09 1.34
N ARG A 57 -6.45 1.46 2.37
CA ARG A 57 -5.14 1.82 2.93
C ARG A 57 -4.14 0.68 2.77
N PRO A 58 -2.89 0.97 2.40
CA PRO A 58 -1.83 -0.03 2.43
C PRO A 58 -1.75 -0.64 3.83
N TYR A 59 -1.60 -1.97 3.91
CA TYR A 59 -1.59 -2.81 5.14
C TYR A 59 -2.95 -3.20 5.74
N HIS A 60 -4.04 -2.54 5.35
CA HIS A 60 -5.40 -2.99 5.69
C HIS A 60 -6.09 -3.68 4.53
N PHE A 61 -5.60 -3.44 3.32
CA PHE A 61 -6.03 -4.07 2.08
C PHE A 61 -4.81 -4.63 1.36
N THR A 62 -4.99 -5.79 0.75
CA THR A 62 -4.09 -6.31 -0.25
C THR A 62 -4.31 -5.59 -1.58
N ALA A 63 -3.32 -5.67 -2.47
CA ALA A 63 -3.49 -5.17 -3.83
C ALA A 63 -4.63 -5.90 -4.56
N LEU A 64 -4.78 -7.21 -4.32
CA LEU A 64 -5.83 -8.02 -4.93
C LEU A 64 -7.23 -7.62 -4.45
N GLU A 65 -7.41 -7.43 -3.15
CA GLU A 65 -8.68 -6.94 -2.58
C GLU A 65 -9.07 -5.58 -3.15
N LEU A 66 -8.12 -4.65 -3.27
CA LEU A 66 -8.37 -3.37 -3.93
C LEU A 66 -8.77 -3.57 -5.40
N ALA A 67 -8.08 -4.44 -6.14
CA ALA A 67 -8.38 -4.70 -7.54
C ALA A 67 -9.80 -5.26 -7.73
N HIS A 68 -10.26 -6.17 -6.86
CA HIS A 68 -11.65 -6.64 -6.87
C HIS A 68 -12.64 -5.50 -6.59
N ASN A 69 -12.41 -4.67 -5.56
CA ASN A 69 -13.28 -3.52 -5.29
C ASN A 69 -13.35 -2.57 -6.49
N LEU A 70 -12.23 -2.36 -7.21
CA LEU A 70 -12.22 -1.54 -8.42
C LEU A 70 -13.07 -2.16 -9.53
N VAL A 71 -13.10 -3.50 -9.68
CA VAL A 71 -14.01 -4.17 -10.62
C VAL A 71 -15.46 -3.83 -10.27
N ASP A 72 -15.85 -4.06 -9.01
CA ASP A 72 -17.22 -3.83 -8.54
C ASP A 72 -17.65 -2.36 -8.78
N ILE A 73 -16.78 -1.41 -8.43
CA ILE A 73 -17.04 0.03 -8.64
C ILE A 73 -17.21 0.36 -10.12
N TYR A 74 -16.34 -0.17 -11.00
CA TYR A 74 -16.45 0.08 -12.44
C TYR A 74 -17.66 -0.59 -13.06
N GLU A 75 -18.07 -1.77 -12.59
CA GLU A 75 -19.28 -2.45 -13.07
C GLU A 75 -20.57 -1.72 -12.67
N GLU A 76 -20.63 -1.20 -11.44
CA GLU A 76 -21.84 -0.57 -10.90
C GLU A 76 -22.03 0.88 -11.38
N ASN A 77 -20.95 1.65 -11.50
CA ASN A 77 -21.04 3.11 -11.68
C ASN A 77 -20.71 3.58 -13.10
N TYR A 78 -20.13 2.73 -13.96
CA TYR A 78 -19.64 3.14 -15.28
C TYR A 78 -20.20 2.27 -16.41
N LEU A 79 -21.21 2.79 -17.11
CA LEU A 79 -21.87 2.13 -18.26
C LEU A 79 -20.92 1.83 -19.44
N PHE A 80 -19.95 2.72 -19.70
CA PHE A 80 -18.99 2.57 -20.79
C PHE A 80 -17.60 3.01 -20.32
N THR A 81 -16.74 2.04 -20.02
CA THR A 81 -15.37 2.32 -19.59
C THR A 81 -14.41 1.26 -20.13
N SER A 82 -13.29 1.71 -20.72
CA SER A 82 -12.19 0.79 -21.07
C SER A 82 -11.38 0.36 -19.85
N TYR A 83 -11.61 0.99 -18.69
CA TYR A 83 -10.89 0.67 -17.46
C TYR A 83 -11.32 -0.66 -16.85
N LEU A 84 -12.57 -1.11 -17.07
CA LEU A 84 -13.07 -2.36 -16.51
C LEU A 84 -12.24 -3.57 -16.96
N GLU A 85 -12.01 -3.71 -18.26
CA GLU A 85 -11.17 -4.79 -18.79
C GLU A 85 -9.72 -4.70 -18.29
N GLN A 86 -9.20 -3.48 -18.13
CA GLN A 86 -7.85 -3.26 -17.58
C GLN A 86 -7.75 -3.68 -16.10
N VAL A 87 -8.79 -3.41 -15.30
CA VAL A 87 -8.84 -3.87 -13.91
C VAL A 87 -9.04 -5.38 -13.84
N ARG A 88 -9.83 -5.99 -14.72
CA ARG A 88 -9.97 -7.45 -14.78
C ARG A 88 -8.64 -8.14 -15.10
N SER A 89 -7.88 -7.65 -16.07
CA SER A 89 -6.52 -8.16 -16.33
C SER A 89 -5.58 -7.97 -15.14
N LEU A 90 -5.75 -6.89 -14.36
CA LEU A 90 -5.00 -6.69 -13.12
C LEU A 90 -5.38 -7.74 -12.05
N VAL A 91 -6.68 -8.02 -11.88
CA VAL A 91 -7.16 -9.06 -10.96
C VAL A 91 -6.57 -10.40 -11.35
N GLU A 92 -6.69 -10.83 -12.61
CA GLU A 92 -6.14 -12.10 -13.09
C GLU A 92 -4.63 -12.21 -12.83
N TYR A 93 -3.89 -11.13 -13.07
CA TYR A 93 -2.46 -11.07 -12.78
C TYR A 93 -2.17 -11.24 -11.28
N LEU A 94 -2.87 -10.53 -10.40
CA LEU A 94 -2.66 -10.61 -8.96
C LEU A 94 -3.09 -11.96 -8.39
N GLU A 95 -4.22 -12.52 -8.85
CA GLU A 95 -4.68 -13.87 -8.48
C GLU A 95 -3.64 -14.93 -8.83
N SER A 96 -3.02 -14.84 -10.02
CA SER A 96 -1.98 -15.79 -10.44
C SER A 96 -0.74 -15.80 -9.54
N ARG A 97 -0.55 -14.75 -8.73
CA ARG A 97 0.60 -14.54 -7.84
C ARG A 97 0.25 -14.59 -6.35
N GLU A 98 -1.03 -14.72 -6.00
CA GLU A 98 -1.51 -14.44 -4.65
C GLU A 98 -0.80 -15.29 -3.57
N ALA A 99 -0.52 -16.56 -3.85
CA ALA A 99 0.23 -17.41 -2.92
C ALA A 99 1.67 -16.91 -2.66
N ALA A 100 2.35 -16.42 -3.69
CA ALA A 100 3.70 -15.87 -3.56
C ALA A 100 3.70 -14.48 -2.90
N GLU A 101 2.71 -13.65 -3.24
CA GLU A 101 2.45 -12.35 -2.63
C GLU A 101 2.16 -12.48 -1.13
N GLU A 102 1.31 -13.45 -0.73
CA GLU A 102 0.99 -13.70 0.67
C GLU A 102 2.21 -14.18 1.46
N LEU A 103 3.00 -15.09 0.91
CA LEU A 103 4.26 -15.50 1.54
C LEU A 103 5.20 -14.30 1.75
N ALA A 104 5.39 -13.47 0.73
CA ALA A 104 6.24 -12.28 0.80
C ALA A 104 5.71 -11.25 1.81
N ARG A 105 4.39 -11.12 1.97
CA ARG A 105 3.76 -10.28 3.02
C ARG A 105 4.08 -10.80 4.41
N LEU A 106 3.96 -12.11 4.65
CA LEU A 106 4.27 -12.74 5.93
C LEU A 106 5.75 -12.61 6.29
N GLU A 107 6.65 -12.87 5.34
CA GLU A 107 8.10 -12.70 5.54
C GLU A 107 8.43 -11.26 5.90
N TYR A 108 7.88 -10.29 5.16
CA TYR A 108 8.06 -8.88 5.46
C TYR A 108 7.51 -8.49 6.84
N ALA A 109 6.36 -9.05 7.25
CA ALA A 109 5.79 -8.78 8.58
C ALA A 109 6.75 -9.25 9.69
N VAL A 110 7.34 -10.43 9.54
CA VAL A 110 8.35 -10.95 10.47
C VAL A 110 9.62 -10.07 10.48
N GLU A 111 10.15 -9.73 9.30
CA GLU A 111 11.32 -8.84 9.17
C GLU A 111 11.08 -7.48 9.84
N ARG A 112 9.89 -6.90 9.61
CA ARG A 112 9.49 -5.61 10.16
C ARG A 112 9.35 -5.66 11.68
N ALA A 113 8.67 -6.68 12.22
CA ALA A 113 8.53 -6.86 13.66
C ALA A 113 9.89 -7.02 14.34
N SER A 114 10.80 -7.77 13.72
CA SER A 114 12.17 -7.97 14.20
C SER A 114 12.96 -6.65 14.23
N TYR A 115 12.85 -5.86 13.17
CA TYR A 115 13.45 -4.52 13.09
C TYR A 115 12.91 -3.58 14.17
N GLU A 116 11.58 -3.53 14.34
CA GLU A 116 10.92 -2.67 15.33
C GLU A 116 11.35 -3.03 16.77
N LEU A 117 11.42 -4.32 17.09
CA LEU A 117 11.90 -4.80 18.38
C LEU A 117 13.34 -4.34 18.67
N LEU A 118 14.25 -4.52 17.70
CA LEU A 118 15.65 -4.10 17.86
C LEU A 118 15.80 -2.59 17.97
N HIS A 119 15.01 -1.83 17.20
CA HIS A 119 14.98 -0.37 17.29
C HIS A 119 14.56 0.07 18.70
N TRP A 120 13.44 -0.43 19.23
CA TRP A 120 12.94 -0.04 20.54
C TRP A 120 13.82 -0.50 21.69
N MET A 121 14.45 -1.68 21.59
CA MET A 121 15.44 -2.12 22.57
C MET A 121 16.63 -1.15 22.65
N ARG A 122 17.08 -0.61 21.51
CA ARG A 122 18.16 0.38 21.47
C ARG A 122 17.73 1.70 22.11
N GLU A 123 16.55 2.20 21.75
CA GLU A 123 16.02 3.45 22.30
C GLU A 123 15.81 3.37 23.83
N LEU A 124 15.29 2.23 24.31
CA LEU A 124 15.12 1.97 25.73
C LEU A 124 16.47 1.99 26.47
N ARG A 125 17.48 1.33 25.91
CA ARG A 125 18.83 1.31 26.49
C ARG A 125 19.42 2.72 26.61
N LEU A 126 19.34 3.51 25.54
CA LEU A 126 19.82 4.90 25.55
C LEU A 126 19.09 5.75 26.60
N SER A 127 17.79 5.52 26.76
CA SER A 127 16.98 6.21 27.77
C SER A 127 17.39 5.83 29.19
N ILE A 128 17.72 4.55 29.44
CA ILE A 128 18.22 4.06 30.74
C ILE A 128 19.58 4.70 31.05
N GLU A 129 20.53 4.66 30.11
CA GLU A 129 21.87 5.26 30.28
C GLU A 129 21.77 6.77 30.56
N ALA A 130 20.88 7.48 29.86
CA ALA A 130 20.61 8.89 30.12
C ALA A 130 20.05 9.13 31.54
N LEU A 131 19.09 8.33 31.97
CA LEU A 131 18.49 8.42 33.31
C LEU A 131 19.51 8.17 34.43
N GLU A 132 20.37 7.17 34.28
CA GLU A 132 21.44 6.88 35.25
C GLU A 132 22.40 8.06 35.38
N HIS A 133 22.81 8.65 34.25
CA HIS A 133 23.66 9.81 34.24
C HIS A 133 23.00 11.06 34.87
N TYR A 134 21.69 11.25 34.70
CA TYR A 134 20.97 12.32 35.41
C TYR A 134 20.93 12.09 36.92
N ARG A 135 20.63 10.85 37.37
CA ARG A 135 20.60 10.51 38.80
C ARG A 135 21.95 10.72 39.47
N ALA A 136 23.04 10.32 38.81
CA ALA A 136 24.39 10.50 39.32
C ALA A 136 24.83 11.98 39.43
N ARG A 137 24.09 12.93 38.85
CA ARG A 137 24.34 14.38 38.99
C ARG A 137 23.52 15.04 40.10
N GLU A 138 22.48 14.37 40.58
CA GLU A 138 21.62 14.85 41.68
C GLU A 138 22.10 14.35 43.06
N GLU A 139 22.99 13.36 43.09
CA GLU A 139 23.71 12.87 44.28
C GLU A 139 25.04 13.61 44.49
#